data_AF-A0A1X7UCI2-F1
#
_entry.id   AF-A0A1X7UCI2-F1
#
_cell.length_a   1.000
_cell.length_b   1.000
_cell.length_c   1.000
_cell.angle_alpha   90.00
_cell.angle_beta   90.00
_cell.angle_gamma   90.00
#
_symmetry.space_group_name_H-M   'P 1'
#
loop_
_entity.id
_entity.type
_entity.pdbx_description
1 polymer ?
#
loop_
_entity_poly.entity_id
_entity_poly.type
_entity_poly.pdbx_seq_one_letter_code
_entity_poly.pdbx_strand_id
1 'polypeptide(L)'
;MNLLIHVHFKKVEKTVLSSKEEKGAQEEVKKTIEAAKKKCGKRGKYNNYSSEERAAIGRYACENGPDRAVRHFTKIMDDPLPETTARRLRNEYLQAL
;
A
#
# COMPACT_ATOMS: atom_id res chain seq x y z
N MET A 1 8.17 63.90 -9.89
CA MET A 1 9.45 64.59 -10.18
C MET A 1 10.55 63.92 -9.37
N ASN A 2 11.79 63.93 -9.90
CA ASN A 2 13.02 63.25 -9.46
C ASN A 2 13.12 61.76 -9.86
N LEU A 3 13.66 61.41 -11.04
CA LEU A 3 15.08 61.49 -11.49
C LEU A 3 15.92 60.41 -10.75
N LEU A 4 16.03 59.21 -11.30
CA LEU A 4 17.17 58.75 -12.10
C LEU A 4 18.30 58.16 -11.25
N ILE A 5 18.35 56.83 -11.15
CA ILE A 5 19.64 56.14 -11.09
C ILE A 5 19.77 55.33 -12.38
N HIS A 6 20.70 55.83 -13.17
CA HIS A 6 21.20 55.28 -14.39
C HIS A 6 21.73 53.85 -14.21
N VAL A 7 21.43 53.01 -15.20
CA VAL A 7 22.42 52.19 -15.89
C VAL A 7 22.95 50.97 -15.12
N HIS A 8 22.34 49.80 -15.38
CA HIS A 8 22.98 48.79 -16.24
C HIS A 8 22.05 47.58 -16.43
N PHE A 9 21.41 47.57 -17.60
CA PHE A 9 20.92 46.37 -18.26
C PHE A 9 22.11 45.42 -18.50
N LYS A 10 22.33 44.46 -17.60
CA LYS A 10 23.36 43.43 -17.79
C LYS A 10 22.68 42.12 -18.17
N LYS A 11 22.49 42.00 -19.49
CA LYS A 11 22.31 40.75 -20.22
C LYS A 11 23.38 39.75 -19.77
N VAL A 12 22.95 38.62 -19.20
CA VAL A 12 23.80 37.44 -19.03
C VAL A 12 23.03 36.25 -19.59
N GLU A 13 23.25 36.04 -20.88
CA GLU A 13 23.18 34.71 -21.47
C GLU A 13 24.24 33.85 -20.78
N LYS A 14 23.83 32.76 -20.13
CA LYS A 14 24.74 31.69 -19.70
C LYS A 14 23.96 30.38 -19.82
N THR A 15 23.86 29.87 -21.04
CA THR A 15 24.67 28.73 -21.50
C THR A 15 24.49 27.51 -20.61
N VAL A 16 23.69 26.57 -21.14
CA VAL A 16 24.05 25.14 -21.27
C VAL A 16 25.16 24.72 -20.31
N LEU A 17 24.81 24.14 -19.16
CA LEU A 17 25.67 23.27 -18.34
C LEU A 17 24.90 22.93 -17.06
N SER A 18 24.09 21.86 -17.06
CA SER A 18 24.02 20.95 -15.89
C SER A 18 23.23 19.65 -16.13
N SER A 19 23.38 18.99 -17.29
CA SER A 19 22.85 17.62 -17.46
C SER A 19 23.63 16.55 -16.67
N LYS A 20 24.59 16.96 -15.81
CA LYS A 20 25.41 16.07 -14.96
C LYS A 20 24.98 16.08 -13.50
N GLU A 21 24.49 17.21 -12.96
CA GLU A 21 24.05 17.28 -11.55
C GLU A 21 22.71 16.56 -11.34
N GLU A 22 21.84 16.56 -12.36
CA GLU A 22 20.58 15.81 -12.34
C GLU A 22 20.81 14.29 -12.27
N LYS A 23 21.88 13.77 -12.87
CA LYS A 23 22.16 12.33 -12.92
C LYS A 23 22.67 11.78 -11.58
N GLY A 24 23.49 12.54 -10.86
CA GLY A 24 24.00 12.15 -9.53
C GLY A 24 22.90 12.12 -8.47
N ALA A 25 22.03 13.13 -8.47
CA ALA A 25 20.89 13.19 -7.56
C ALA A 25 19.86 12.05 -7.84
N GLN A 26 19.64 11.71 -9.11
CA GLN A 26 18.76 10.60 -9.49
C GLN A 26 19.30 9.22 -9.07
N GLU A 27 20.62 9.03 -9.08
CA GLU A 27 21.27 7.77 -8.69
C GLU A 27 21.18 7.55 -7.17
N GLU A 28 21.43 8.59 -6.38
CA GLU A 28 21.27 8.60 -4.91
C GLU A 28 19.81 8.31 -4.50
N VAL A 29 18.84 8.90 -5.20
CA VAL A 29 17.40 8.66 -4.98
C VAL A 29 17.01 7.22 -5.36
N LYS A 30 17.54 6.67 -6.46
CA LYS A 30 17.29 5.26 -6.81
C LYS A 30 17.84 4.30 -5.74
N LYS A 31 19.07 4.55 -5.27
CA LYS A 31 19.73 3.72 -4.25
C LYS A 31 18.97 3.73 -2.92
N THR A 32 18.43 4.88 -2.51
CA THR A 32 17.60 4.99 -1.29
C THR A 32 16.23 4.32 -1.45
N ILE A 33 15.59 4.42 -2.62
CA ILE A 33 14.33 3.71 -2.93
C ILE A 33 14.54 2.19 -2.95
N GLU A 34 15.64 1.69 -3.52
CA GLU A 34 15.97 0.27 -3.52
C GLU A 34 16.29 -0.25 -2.11
N ALA A 35 17.01 0.55 -1.30
CA ALA A 35 17.24 0.22 0.10
C ALA A 35 15.93 0.19 0.90
N ALA A 36 15.00 1.11 0.65
CA ALA A 36 13.67 1.11 1.25
C ALA A 36 12.82 -0.09 0.81
N LYS A 37 12.85 -0.46 -0.48
CA LYS A 37 12.19 -1.66 -1.02
C LYS A 37 12.76 -2.95 -0.42
N LYS A 38 14.06 -3.01 -0.12
CA LYS A 38 14.66 -4.17 0.57
C LYS A 38 14.20 -4.30 2.03
N LYS A 39 13.88 -3.19 2.70
CA LYS A 39 13.35 -3.19 4.07
C LYS A 39 11.86 -3.54 4.14
N CYS A 40 11.09 -3.22 3.10
CA CYS A 40 9.68 -3.57 3.00
C CYS A 40 9.53 -4.91 2.24
N GLY A 41 9.43 -6.02 2.98
CA GLY A 41 9.19 -7.33 2.38
C GLY A 41 7.97 -7.32 1.45
N LYS A 42 8.01 -8.07 0.34
CA LYS A 42 6.86 -8.21 -0.56
C LYS A 42 5.67 -8.74 0.24
N ARG A 43 4.53 -8.04 0.14
CA ARG A 43 3.26 -8.50 0.74
C ARG A 43 2.94 -9.91 0.23
N GLY A 44 2.52 -10.80 1.13
CA GLY A 44 2.07 -12.14 0.76
C GLY A 44 0.80 -12.14 -0.09
N LYS A 45 0.46 -13.29 -0.67
CA LYS A 45 -0.80 -13.51 -1.41
C LYS A 45 -1.98 -13.30 -0.45
N TYR A 46 -2.99 -12.54 -0.88
CA TYR A 46 -4.25 -12.44 -0.15
C TYR A 46 -5.14 -13.64 -0.45
N ASN A 47 -5.84 -14.11 0.57
CA ASN A 47 -6.90 -15.10 0.38
C ASN A 47 -8.12 -14.39 -0.21
N ASN A 48 -8.50 -14.80 -1.42
CA ASN A 48 -9.71 -14.32 -2.08
C ASN A 48 -10.85 -15.29 -1.78
N TYR A 49 -11.83 -14.85 -1.01
CA TYR A 49 -13.04 -15.60 -0.70
C TYR A 49 -14.19 -15.07 -1.56
N SER A 50 -14.91 -15.97 -2.21
CA SER A 50 -16.17 -15.69 -2.89
C SER A 50 -17.23 -15.16 -1.92
N SER A 51 -18.29 -14.54 -2.46
CA SER A 51 -19.42 -14.06 -1.65
C SER A 51 -20.07 -15.19 -0.85
N GLU A 52 -20.20 -16.37 -1.43
CA GLU A 52 -20.77 -17.56 -0.79
C GLU A 52 -19.93 -18.06 0.38
N GLU A 53 -18.61 -18.15 0.20
CA GLU A 53 -17.69 -18.54 1.27
C GLU A 53 -17.70 -17.53 2.41
N ARG A 54 -17.70 -16.24 2.09
CA ARG A 54 -17.79 -15.17 3.10
C ARG A 54 -19.07 -15.28 3.93
N ALA A 55 -20.20 -15.53 3.28
CA ALA A 55 -21.49 -15.72 3.95
C ALA A 55 -21.50 -17.01 4.80
N ALA A 56 -20.97 -18.11 4.28
CA ALA A 56 -20.89 -19.38 5.00
C ALA A 56 -20.01 -19.28 6.25
N ILE A 57 -18.83 -18.67 6.13
CA ILE A 57 -17.91 -18.43 7.25
C ILE A 57 -18.56 -17.50 8.27
N GLY A 58 -19.16 -16.39 7.82
CA GLY A 58 -19.83 -15.42 8.67
C GLY A 58 -20.96 -16.03 9.49
N ARG A 59 -21.85 -16.80 8.84
CA ARG A 59 -22.95 -17.52 9.50
C ARG A 59 -22.42 -18.50 10.55
N TYR A 60 -21.50 -19.37 10.16
CA TYR A 60 -20.95 -20.38 11.07
C TYR A 60 -20.23 -19.74 12.26
N ALA A 61 -19.49 -18.64 12.05
CA ALA A 61 -18.81 -17.91 13.11
C ALA A 61 -19.78 -17.19 14.06
N CYS A 62 -20.96 -16.79 13.61
CA CYS A 62 -22.01 -16.26 14.48
C CYS A 62 -22.57 -17.35 15.41
N GLU A 63 -22.81 -18.55 14.87
CA GLU A 63 -23.40 -19.68 15.60
C GLU A 63 -22.41 -20.36 16.56
N ASN A 64 -21.16 -20.55 16.13
CA ASN A 64 -20.19 -21.41 16.80
C ASN A 64 -18.97 -20.67 17.36
N GLY A 65 -18.78 -19.40 17.00
CA GLY A 65 -17.59 -18.62 17.32
C GLY A 65 -16.50 -18.65 16.24
N PRO A 66 -15.64 -17.61 16.18
CA PRO A 66 -14.62 -17.46 15.14
C PRO A 66 -13.50 -18.51 15.23
N ASP A 67 -13.15 -18.97 16.42
CA ASP A 67 -12.14 -20.01 16.65
C ASP A 67 -12.56 -21.37 16.05
N ARG A 68 -13.83 -21.75 16.25
CA ARG A 68 -14.38 -22.98 15.67
C ARG A 68 -14.52 -22.88 14.16
N ALA A 69 -14.89 -21.69 13.66
CA ALA A 69 -14.95 -21.42 12.22
C ALA A 69 -13.59 -21.64 11.56
N VAL A 70 -12.51 -21.12 12.13
CA VAL A 70 -11.14 -21.34 11.63
C VAL A 70 -10.83 -22.83 11.51
N ARG A 71 -11.09 -23.61 12.57
CA ARG A 71 -10.80 -25.06 12.60
C ARG A 71 -11.64 -25.85 11.61
N HIS A 72 -12.87 -25.41 11.35
CA HIS A 72 -13.77 -26.07 10.40
C HIS A 72 -13.34 -25.77 8.96
N PHE A 73 -13.23 -24.49 8.60
CA PHE A 73 -13.00 -24.09 7.22
C PHE A 73 -11.56 -24.28 6.74
N THR A 74 -10.57 -24.23 7.63
CA THR A 74 -9.18 -24.56 7.27
C THR A 74 -9.02 -26.03 6.83
N LYS A 75 -9.95 -26.92 7.19
CA LYS A 75 -9.95 -28.31 6.74
C LYS A 75 -10.61 -28.51 5.37
N ILE A 76 -11.41 -27.55 4.92
CA ILE A 76 -12.29 -27.68 3.76
C ILE A 76 -11.79 -26.81 2.60
N MET A 77 -11.20 -25.65 2.90
CA MET A 77 -10.63 -24.73 1.90
C MET A 77 -9.16 -25.05 1.61
N ASP A 78 -8.72 -24.69 0.40
CA ASP A 78 -7.31 -24.84 -0.03
C ASP A 78 -6.36 -23.94 0.77
N ASP A 79 -6.77 -22.69 1.00
CA ASP A 79 -6.00 -21.71 1.75
C ASP A 79 -6.48 -21.65 3.22
N PRO A 80 -5.56 -21.67 4.22
CA PRO A 80 -5.94 -21.65 5.62
C PRO A 80 -6.66 -20.35 5.98
N LEU A 81 -7.70 -20.45 6.82
CA LEU A 81 -8.50 -19.29 7.24
C LEU A 81 -7.88 -18.63 8.48
N PRO A 82 -7.39 -17.37 8.41
CA PRO A 82 -6.94 -16.66 9.59
C PRO A 82 -8.10 -16.33 10.53
N GLU A 83 -7.87 -16.39 11.84
CA GLU A 83 -8.88 -16.03 12.85
C GLU A 83 -9.37 -14.59 12.69
N THR A 84 -8.45 -13.67 12.37
CA THR A 84 -8.79 -12.26 12.11
C THR A 84 -9.79 -12.12 10.98
N THR A 85 -9.66 -12.94 9.94
CA THR A 85 -10.60 -13.01 8.83
C THR A 85 -11.95 -13.56 9.28
N ALA A 86 -11.98 -14.67 10.01
CA ALA A 86 -13.23 -15.26 10.51
C ALA A 86 -14.03 -14.26 11.36
N ARG A 87 -13.33 -13.53 12.25
CA ARG A 87 -13.93 -12.49 13.09
C ARG A 87 -14.43 -11.29 12.26
N ARG A 88 -13.68 -10.84 11.26
CA ARG A 88 -14.14 -9.79 10.33
C ARG A 88 -15.41 -10.22 9.61
N LEU A 89 -15.42 -11.43 9.04
CA LEU A 89 -16.56 -11.96 8.29
C LEU A 89 -17.80 -12.16 9.17
N ARG A 90 -17.63 -12.56 10.43
CA ARG A 90 -18.71 -12.59 11.43
C ARG A 90 -19.35 -11.21 11.59
N ASN A 91 -18.54 -10.17 11.77
CA ASN A 91 -19.05 -8.81 11.97
C ASN A 91 -19.75 -8.28 10.73
N GLU A 92 -19.19 -8.53 9.53
CA GLU A 92 -19.84 -8.18 8.27
C GLU A 92 -21.17 -8.91 8.08
N TYR A 93 -21.24 -10.19 8.47
CA TYR A 93 -22.47 -10.96 8.41
C TYR A 93 -23.55 -10.38 9.34
N LEU A 94 -23.19 -10.01 10.58
CA LEU A 94 -24.13 -9.37 11.52
C LEU A 94 -24.61 -7.99 11.08
N GLN A 95 -23.81 -7.24 10.32
CA GLN A 95 -24.20 -5.93 9.78
C GLN A 95 -25.12 -6.04 8.55
N ALA A 96 -25.11 -7.19 7.89
CA ALA A 96 -25.95 -7.46 6.72
C ALA A 96 -27.31 -8.09 7.09
N LEU A 97 -27.53 -8.44 8.36
CA LEU A 97 -28.81 -8.87 8.93
C LEU A 97 -29.69 -7.67 9.27
#